data_AF-A0A510INY3-F1
#
_entry.id   AF-A0A510INY3-F1
#
_cell.length_a   1.000
_cell.length_b   1.000
_cell.length_c   1.000
_cell.angle_alpha   90.00
_cell.angle_beta   90.00
_cell.angle_gamma   90.00
#
_symmetry.space_group_name_H-M   'P 1'
#
loop_
_entity.id
_entity.type
_entity.pdbx_description
1 polymer ?
#
loop_
_entity_poly.entity_id
_entity_poly.type
_entity_poly.pdbx_seq_one_letter_code
_entity_poly.pdbx_strand_id
1 'polypeptide(L)'
;MKLRCLLLLLLLLTTLTSAETLLLSNRQLLNTNLKEAQLISELHGYAIVAGRHCIDCDENPAIFIQRIARPGESGNEVQADKDSDRYTYPGRYIDYLSKKLVEKTRMFYGYCYEGQPSLLWLTEYFTGSRWIKSEYLILLGDEGLEHRYNENKQPSIFHLENEACHELKGIFAEIEP
;
A
#
# COMPACT_ATOMS: atom_id res chain seq x y z
N MET A 1 -49.15 18.18 -34.19
CA MET A 1 -48.58 16.82 -34.04
C MET A 1 -47.07 16.97 -33.99
N LYS A 2 -46.46 17.06 -32.81
CA LYS A 2 -46.02 15.98 -31.91
C LYS A 2 -44.50 15.76 -32.06
N LEU A 3 -43.79 16.28 -31.06
CA LEU A 3 -42.71 15.62 -30.33
C LEU A 3 -41.57 15.02 -31.18
N ARG A 4 -40.57 15.86 -31.52
CA ARG A 4 -39.22 15.37 -31.81
C ARG A 4 -38.45 15.32 -30.49
N CYS A 5 -38.36 14.10 -29.92
CA CYS A 5 -37.39 13.69 -28.89
C CYS A 5 -36.03 14.36 -29.16
N LEU A 6 -35.40 15.14 -28.30
CA LEU A 6 -35.25 15.05 -26.85
C LEU A 6 -34.91 13.64 -26.36
N LEU A 7 -33.89 13.01 -26.95
CA LEU A 7 -33.19 11.89 -26.31
C LEU A 7 -31.80 11.70 -26.93
N LEU A 8 -30.97 12.74 -26.82
CA LEU A 8 -29.51 12.65 -27.02
C LEU A 8 -28.78 12.77 -25.67
N LEU A 9 -29.47 12.35 -24.60
CA LEU A 9 -29.02 12.40 -23.22
C LEU A 9 -29.03 10.97 -22.65
N LEU A 10 -28.32 10.05 -23.30
CA LEU A 10 -28.11 8.72 -22.74
C LEU A 10 -26.62 8.38 -22.82
N LEU A 11 -26.05 8.29 -21.62
CA LEU A 11 -24.85 7.53 -21.26
C LEU A 11 -23.50 8.19 -21.52
N LEU A 12 -23.29 9.40 -20.98
CA LEU A 12 -22.05 9.58 -20.20
C LEU A 12 -22.27 8.92 -18.84
N LEU A 13 -22.01 7.60 -18.75
CA LEU A 13 -21.65 7.03 -17.45
C LEU A 13 -20.23 7.53 -17.16
N THR A 14 -20.14 8.73 -16.60
CA THR A 14 -19.00 9.07 -15.77
C THR A 14 -19.06 8.12 -14.59
N THR A 15 -18.23 7.09 -14.58
CA THR A 15 -17.93 6.35 -13.35
C THR A 15 -17.45 7.38 -12.34
N LEU A 16 -18.32 7.81 -11.43
CA LEU A 16 -17.91 8.57 -10.27
C LEU A 16 -17.01 7.62 -9.47
N THR A 17 -15.70 7.74 -9.66
CA THR A 17 -14.72 7.26 -8.70
C THR A 17 -15.00 8.02 -7.41
N SER A 18 -15.84 7.44 -6.54
CA SER A 18 -16.00 7.97 -5.19
C SER A 18 -14.63 7.88 -4.53
N ALA A 19 -14.07 9.02 -4.14
CA ALA A 19 -12.97 9.05 -3.20
C ALA A 19 -13.45 8.38 -1.90
N GLU A 20 -12.62 7.52 -1.32
CA GLU A 20 -12.86 7.00 0.02
C GLU A 20 -12.16 7.91 1.03
N THR A 21 -12.78 8.08 2.20
CA THR A 21 -12.29 8.97 3.23
C THR A 21 -11.91 8.15 4.47
N LEU A 22 -10.67 8.31 4.92
CA LEU A 22 -10.15 7.69 6.14
C LEU A 22 -10.09 8.71 7.27
N LEU A 23 -10.47 8.30 8.49
CA LEU A 23 -10.37 9.13 9.69
C LEU A 23 -9.02 8.89 10.37
N LEU A 24 -8.22 9.95 10.53
CA LEU A 24 -6.94 9.93 11.24
C LEU A 24 -7.13 10.15 12.75
N SER A 25 -6.10 9.81 13.53
CA SER A 25 -6.06 9.90 14.99
C SER A 25 -6.30 11.33 15.50
N ASN A 26 -5.84 12.33 14.75
CA ASN A 26 -6.04 13.75 15.03
C ASN A 26 -7.42 14.27 14.57
N ARG A 27 -8.33 13.38 14.16
CA ARG A 27 -9.67 13.66 13.60
C ARG A 27 -9.69 14.38 12.25
N GLN A 28 -8.54 14.49 11.57
CA GLN A 28 -8.51 14.92 10.18
C GLN A 28 -9.01 13.80 9.28
N LEU A 29 -9.53 14.20 8.12
CA LEU A 29 -9.98 13.30 7.07
C LEU A 29 -8.90 13.23 5.99
N LEU A 30 -8.49 12.01 5.65
CA LEU A 30 -7.61 11.71 4.54
C LEU A 30 -8.46 11.23 3.37
N ASN A 31 -8.52 12.02 2.30
CA ASN A 31 -9.25 11.66 1.09
C ASN A 31 -8.32 10.90 0.14
N THR A 32 -8.70 9.69 -0.24
CA THR A 32 -7.94 8.85 -1.16
C THR A 32 -8.79 8.41 -2.35
N ASN A 33 -8.16 8.20 -3.49
CA ASN A 33 -8.77 7.59 -4.66
C ASN A 33 -8.79 6.05 -4.58
N LEU A 34 -8.17 5.47 -3.56
CA LEU A 34 -8.16 4.04 -3.31
C LEU A 34 -9.57 3.53 -3.03
N LYS A 35 -9.80 2.30 -3.46
CA LYS A 35 -10.95 1.47 -3.19
C LYS A 35 -10.60 0.50 -2.07
N GLU A 36 -11.61 0.17 -1.26
CA GLU A 36 -11.43 -0.73 -0.11
C GLU A 36 -10.31 -0.24 0.82
N ALA A 37 -10.20 1.09 0.95
CA ALA A 37 -9.13 1.76 1.67
C ALA A 37 -9.26 1.48 3.17
N GLN A 38 -8.14 1.09 3.77
CA GLN A 38 -8.03 0.81 5.19
C GLN A 38 -6.78 1.48 5.75
N LEU A 39 -6.96 2.32 6.76
CA LEU A 39 -5.83 2.82 7.55
C LEU A 39 -5.24 1.67 8.37
N ILE A 40 -3.97 1.34 8.10
CA ILE A 40 -3.20 0.33 8.84
C ILE A 40 -2.56 0.95 10.07
N SER A 41 -1.89 2.08 9.90
CA SER A 41 -1.22 2.79 10.98
C SER A 41 -0.97 4.25 10.60
N GLU A 42 -0.84 5.10 11.61
CA GLU A 42 -0.16 6.39 11.49
C GLU A 42 1.24 6.24 12.09
N LEU A 43 2.26 6.63 11.35
CA LEU A 43 3.65 6.48 11.77
C LEU A 43 4.46 7.69 11.29
N HIS A 44 5.06 8.42 12.23
CA HIS A 44 5.96 9.54 11.97
C HIS A 44 5.43 10.57 10.94
N GLY A 45 4.15 10.93 11.03
CA GLY A 45 3.54 11.90 10.11
C GLY A 45 3.14 11.32 8.75
N TYR A 46 3.09 10.00 8.61
CA TYR A 46 2.56 9.30 7.44
C TYR A 46 1.40 8.39 7.83
N ALA A 47 0.43 8.26 6.94
CA ALA A 47 -0.61 7.25 6.97
C ALA A 47 -0.16 6.07 6.11
N ILE A 48 -0.15 4.88 6.70
CA ILE A 48 0.05 3.61 6.00
C ILE A 48 -1.33 3.07 5.67
N VAL A 49 -1.64 2.99 4.38
CA VAL A 49 -2.97 2.67 3.89
C VAL A 49 -2.89 1.40 3.05
N ALA A 50 -3.81 0.48 3.29
CA ALA A 50 -4.07 -0.63 2.40
C ALA A 50 -5.25 -0.30 1.48
N GLY A 51 -5.20 -0.73 0.23
CA GLY A 51 -6.31 -0.52 -0.71
C GLY A 51 -5.99 -1.00 -2.12
N ARG A 52 -6.84 -0.64 -3.08
CA ARG A 52 -6.71 -0.97 -4.51
C ARG A 52 -7.02 0.26 -5.35
N HIS A 53 -6.49 0.39 -6.55
CA HIS A 53 -6.93 1.45 -7.45
C HIS A 53 -8.25 1.10 -8.13
N CYS A 54 -8.48 -0.18 -8.38
CA CYS A 54 -9.70 -0.66 -9.01
C CYS A 54 -10.30 -1.90 -8.32
N ILE A 55 -11.63 -1.96 -8.38
CA ILE A 55 -12.43 -3.14 -8.06
C ILE A 55 -12.71 -3.84 -9.40
N ASP A 56 -12.76 -5.17 -9.41
CA ASP A 56 -13.05 -6.01 -10.60
C ASP A 56 -12.01 -5.98 -11.73
N CYS A 57 -10.76 -5.67 -11.40
CA CYS A 57 -9.62 -5.64 -12.33
C CYS A 57 -8.50 -6.60 -11.93
N ASP A 58 -8.81 -7.60 -11.10
CA ASP A 58 -7.87 -8.61 -10.60
C ASP A 58 -6.64 -8.06 -9.84
N GLU A 59 -6.70 -6.81 -9.34
CA GLU A 59 -5.49 -6.09 -8.89
C GLU A 59 -4.75 -6.61 -7.64
N ASN A 60 -5.24 -7.42 -6.72
CA ASN A 60 -4.70 -7.51 -5.34
C ASN A 60 -4.61 -6.18 -4.56
N PRO A 61 -4.85 -6.18 -3.25
CA PRO A 61 -4.54 -5.03 -2.41
C PRO A 61 -3.04 -4.74 -2.39
N ALA A 62 -2.73 -3.48 -2.15
CA ALA A 62 -1.38 -2.95 -2.01
C ALA A 62 -1.28 -2.05 -0.77
N ILE A 63 -0.05 -1.75 -0.38
CA ILE A 63 0.27 -0.77 0.66
C ILE A 63 0.66 0.54 -0.02
N PHE A 64 0.18 1.64 0.57
CA PHE A 64 0.42 3.01 0.15
C PHE A 64 0.90 3.81 1.35
N ILE A 65 1.82 4.74 1.11
CA ILE A 65 2.40 5.60 2.15
C ILE A 65 2.03 7.04 1.80
N GLN A 66 1.26 7.70 2.64
CA GLN A 66 0.76 9.04 2.37
C GLN A 66 1.20 10.01 3.48
N ARG A 67 1.82 11.13 3.11
CA ARG A 67 2.21 12.15 4.09
C ARG A 67 0.96 12.83 4.66
N ILE A 68 0.87 12.94 5.99
CA ILE A 68 -0.20 13.65 6.67
C ILE A 68 0.20 15.13 6.74
N ALA A 69 -0.62 16.02 6.19
CA ALA A 69 -0.34 17.45 6.19
C ALA A 69 -0.20 17.99 7.63
N ARG A 70 0.83 18.81 7.86
CA ARG A 70 1.06 19.44 9.17
C ARG A 70 0.11 20.63 9.35
N PRO A 71 -0.38 20.92 10.58
CA PRO A 71 -1.19 22.11 10.83
C PRO A 71 -0.46 23.39 10.38
N GLY A 72 -1.03 24.12 9.43
CA GLY A 72 -0.45 25.36 8.87
C GLY A 72 0.19 25.20 7.49
N GLU A 73 0.37 23.97 6.98
CA GLU A 73 0.60 23.75 5.55
C GLU A 73 -0.73 24.00 4.81
N SER A 74 -0.76 24.92 3.85
CA SER A 74 -1.96 25.24 3.08
C SER A 74 -2.34 24.09 2.15
N GLY A 75 -3.29 23.26 2.58
CA GLY A 75 -3.86 22.17 1.79
C GLY A 75 -4.81 21.32 2.63
N ASN A 76 -6.03 21.81 2.85
CA ASN A 76 -7.07 21.11 3.62
C ASN A 76 -7.61 19.81 2.95
N GLU A 77 -6.97 19.35 1.90
CA GLU A 77 -7.11 18.00 1.37
C GLU A 77 -5.70 17.50 1.09
N VAL A 78 -5.24 16.53 1.89
CA VAL A 78 -4.14 15.65 1.46
C VAL A 78 -4.72 14.86 0.30
N GLN A 79 -4.63 15.41 -0.91
CA GLN A 79 -4.81 14.61 -2.11
C GLN A 79 -3.64 13.63 -2.09
N ALA A 80 -3.96 12.34 -1.95
CA ALA A 80 -3.01 11.28 -2.24
C ALA A 80 -2.34 11.65 -3.56
N ASP A 81 -1.04 11.92 -3.51
CA ASP A 81 -0.31 12.38 -4.67
C ASP A 81 -0.53 11.38 -5.81
N LYS A 82 -0.63 11.87 -7.05
CA LYS A 82 -0.95 11.01 -8.21
C LYS A 82 0.09 9.90 -8.42
N ASP A 83 1.23 10.01 -7.73
CA ASP A 83 2.37 9.10 -7.71
C ASP A 83 2.64 8.53 -6.30
N SER A 84 1.63 8.25 -5.47
CA SER A 84 1.88 7.50 -4.24
C SER A 84 2.39 6.10 -4.61
N ASP A 85 3.65 5.80 -4.25
CA ASP A 85 4.25 4.50 -4.55
C ASP A 85 3.38 3.34 -4.05
N ARG A 86 3.16 2.37 -4.94
CA ARG A 86 2.38 1.16 -4.70
C ARG A 86 3.33 0.05 -4.26
N TYR A 87 3.13 -0.48 -3.05
CA TYR A 87 3.93 -1.57 -2.50
C TYR A 87 3.10 -2.85 -2.36
N THR A 88 3.75 -4.00 -2.50
CA THR A 88 3.09 -5.31 -2.37
C THR A 88 2.50 -5.48 -0.95
N TYR A 89 1.25 -5.93 -0.87
CA TYR A 89 0.65 -6.32 0.40
C TYR A 89 1.32 -7.60 0.95
N PRO A 90 1.47 -7.82 2.26
CA PRO A 90 2.02 -9.07 2.75
C PRO A 90 1.13 -10.27 2.40
N GLY A 91 1.73 -11.44 2.16
CA GLY A 91 0.94 -12.62 1.87
C GLY A 91 1.70 -13.79 1.29
N ARG A 92 0.93 -14.76 0.81
CA ARG A 92 1.38 -15.93 0.06
C ARG A 92 0.76 -15.85 -1.33
N TYR A 93 1.62 -15.81 -2.34
CA TYR A 93 1.21 -15.60 -3.72
C TYR A 93 1.46 -16.86 -4.53
N ILE A 94 0.41 -17.32 -5.21
CA ILE A 94 0.50 -18.42 -6.16
C ILE A 94 0.48 -17.88 -7.58
N ASP A 95 1.25 -18.50 -8.47
CA ASP A 95 1.17 -18.22 -9.90
C ASP A 95 -0.21 -18.65 -10.42
N TYR A 96 -0.88 -17.74 -11.12
CA TYR A 96 -2.24 -17.95 -11.63
C TYR A 96 -2.35 -19.21 -12.49
N LEU A 97 -1.34 -19.51 -13.33
CA LEU A 97 -1.40 -20.61 -14.29
C LEU A 97 -1.08 -21.97 -13.65
N SER A 98 0.06 -22.07 -12.97
CA SER A 98 0.55 -23.33 -12.39
C SER A 98 -0.05 -23.64 -11.03
N LYS A 99 -0.70 -22.66 -10.38
CA LYS A 99 -1.22 -22.72 -9.01
C LYS A 99 -0.15 -23.08 -7.97
N LYS A 100 1.13 -22.89 -8.30
CA LYS A 100 2.25 -23.11 -7.38
C LYS A 100 2.54 -21.85 -6.59
N LEU A 101 2.93 -22.02 -5.33
CA LEU A 101 3.44 -20.92 -4.52
C LEU A 101 4.74 -20.39 -5.13
N VAL A 102 4.74 -19.11 -5.49
CA VAL A 102 5.89 -18.44 -6.14
C VAL A 102 6.46 -17.32 -5.29
N GLU A 103 5.68 -16.76 -4.35
CA GLU A 103 6.16 -15.70 -3.47
C GLU A 103 5.56 -15.81 -2.06
N LYS A 104 6.36 -15.46 -1.06
CA LYS A 104 5.94 -15.28 0.33
C LYS A 104 6.49 -13.95 0.83
N THR A 105 5.61 -13.03 1.21
CA THR A 105 5.97 -11.70 1.67
C THR A 105 5.43 -11.48 3.08
N ARG A 106 6.31 -11.13 4.01
CA ARG A 106 5.94 -10.61 5.34
C ARG A 106 6.23 -9.12 5.36
N MET A 107 5.35 -8.35 5.98
CA MET A 107 5.50 -6.90 6.09
C MET A 107 5.39 -6.49 7.55
N PHE A 108 6.30 -5.63 7.98
CA PHE A 108 6.35 -5.08 9.32
C PHE A 108 6.31 -3.56 9.25
N TYR A 109 5.73 -2.94 10.27
CA TYR A 109 5.69 -1.49 10.42
C TYR A 109 5.92 -1.07 11.87
N GLY A 110 6.43 0.14 12.07
CA GLY A 110 6.73 0.69 13.40
C GLY A 110 8.22 0.90 13.59
N TYR A 111 8.79 0.48 14.73
CA TYR A 111 10.20 0.68 15.08
C TYR A 111 11.01 -0.61 14.90
N CYS A 112 11.07 -1.08 13.66
CA CYS A 112 11.67 -2.38 13.30
C CYS A 112 13.18 -2.31 13.00
N TYR A 113 13.75 -1.11 12.85
CA TYR A 113 15.14 -0.93 12.43
C TYR A 113 15.80 0.23 13.18
N GLU A 114 16.87 -0.04 13.93
CA GLU A 114 17.74 0.96 14.60
C GLU A 114 17.00 2.10 15.36
N GLY A 115 15.82 1.80 15.93
CA GLY A 115 15.01 2.79 16.64
C GLY A 115 14.36 3.85 15.74
N GLN A 116 14.37 3.65 14.42
CA GLN A 116 13.75 4.54 13.45
C GLN A 116 12.36 4.03 13.01
N PRO A 117 11.41 4.94 12.76
CA PRO A 117 10.13 4.59 12.16
C PRO A 117 10.36 4.00 10.75
N SER A 118 9.84 2.80 10.52
CA SER A 118 10.15 2.03 9.33
C SER A 118 9.04 1.09 8.89
N LEU A 119 9.10 0.74 7.62
CA LEU A 119 8.33 -0.33 6.99
C LEU A 119 9.32 -1.32 6.40
N LEU A 120 9.10 -2.61 6.64
CA LEU A 120 10.01 -3.67 6.23
C LEU A 120 9.27 -4.78 5.54
N TRP A 121 9.66 -5.10 4.31
CA TRP A 121 9.24 -6.29 3.59
C TRP A 121 10.35 -7.32 3.61
N LEU A 122 10.00 -8.53 4.06
CA LEU A 122 10.84 -9.72 3.96
C LEU A 122 10.17 -10.67 2.98
N THR A 123 10.76 -10.78 1.79
CA THR A 123 10.17 -11.57 0.71
C THR A 123 11.04 -12.75 0.32
N GLU A 124 10.40 -13.89 0.09
CA GLU A 124 10.99 -15.04 -0.58
C GLU A 124 10.30 -15.27 -1.92
N TYR A 125 11.06 -15.27 -3.02
CA TYR A 125 10.58 -15.55 -4.38
C TYR A 125 11.13 -16.87 -4.89
N PHE A 126 10.33 -17.65 -5.60
CA PHE A 126 10.74 -18.90 -6.23
C PHE A 126 11.17 -18.67 -7.67
N THR A 127 12.44 -18.92 -8.00
CA THR A 127 12.98 -18.70 -9.35
C THR A 127 12.87 -19.93 -10.25
N GLY A 128 11.92 -20.83 -9.99
CA GLY A 128 11.79 -22.11 -10.69
C GLY A 128 12.68 -23.24 -10.17
N SER A 129 13.83 -22.93 -9.56
CA SER A 129 14.78 -23.91 -9.01
C SER A 129 15.06 -23.76 -7.52
N ARG A 130 14.96 -22.54 -6.99
CA ARG A 130 15.26 -22.22 -5.58
C ARG A 130 14.45 -21.04 -5.09
N TRP A 131 14.40 -20.89 -3.77
CA TRP A 131 13.89 -19.70 -3.11
C TRP A 131 15.02 -18.69 -2.92
N ILE A 132 14.76 -17.43 -3.26
CA ILE A 132 15.66 -16.30 -3.04
C ILE A 132 15.00 -15.35 -2.06
N LYS A 133 15.79 -14.86 -1.10
CA LYS A 133 15.35 -13.88 -0.11
C LYS A 133 15.69 -12.47 -0.60
N SER A 134 14.83 -11.54 -0.26
CA SER A 134 14.96 -10.11 -0.52
C SER A 134 14.42 -9.33 0.67
N GLU A 135 15.10 -8.24 1.00
CA GLU A 135 14.73 -7.34 2.07
C GLU A 135 14.55 -5.95 1.48
N TYR A 136 13.41 -5.32 1.79
CA TYR A 136 13.12 -3.96 1.38
C TYR A 136 12.66 -3.15 2.59
N LEU A 137 13.37 -2.07 2.87
CA LEU A 137 13.19 -1.24 4.04
C LEU A 137 12.90 0.18 3.60
N ILE A 138 11.88 0.79 4.17
CA ILE A 138 11.59 2.22 4.03
C ILE A 138 11.73 2.85 5.40
N LEU A 139 12.58 3.87 5.51
CA LEU A 139 12.68 4.71 6.69
C LEU A 139 11.82 5.95 6.48
N LEU A 140 11.02 6.28 7.49
CA LEU A 140 10.14 7.44 7.47
C LEU A 140 10.83 8.56 8.24
N GLY A 141 11.27 9.58 7.52
CA GLY A 141 11.91 10.77 8.09
C GLY A 141 11.15 12.05 7.79
N ASP A 142 11.61 13.14 8.42
CA ASP A 142 11.08 14.48 8.24
C ASP A 142 11.26 15.01 6.79
N GLU A 143 12.35 14.62 6.15
CA GLU A 143 12.71 15.02 4.77
C GLU A 143 12.06 14.15 3.69
N GLY A 144 11.34 13.09 4.07
CA GLY A 144 10.71 12.16 3.14
C GLY A 144 10.94 10.69 3.47
N LEU A 145 10.68 9.85 2.48
CA LEU A 145 10.91 8.41 2.54
C LEU A 145 12.33 8.08 2.06
N GLU A 146 13.06 7.27 2.81
CA GLU A 146 14.34 6.71 2.39
C GLU A 146 14.18 5.22 2.10
N HIS A 147 14.43 4.81 0.86
CA HIS A 147 14.23 3.45 0.40
C HIS A 147 15.57 2.71 0.39
N ARG A 148 15.62 1.54 1.03
CA ARG A 148 16.80 0.68 1.11
C ARG A 148 16.46 -0.71 0.62
N TYR A 149 17.28 -1.24 -0.28
CA TYR A 149 17.08 -2.55 -0.88
C TYR A 149 18.31 -3.43 -0.69
N ASN A 150 18.12 -4.67 -0.27
CA ASN A 150 19.20 -5.62 -0.03
C ASN A 150 18.86 -7.00 -0.62
N GLU A 151 19.57 -7.36 -1.69
CA GLU A 151 19.45 -8.65 -2.38
C GLU A 151 20.53 -9.66 -1.97
N ASN A 152 20.78 -9.84 -0.66
CA ASN A 152 21.73 -10.82 -0.11
C ASN A 152 23.21 -10.38 -0.05
N LYS A 153 23.54 -9.15 0.37
CA LYS A 153 24.97 -8.77 0.56
C LYS A 153 25.43 -8.57 2.00
N GLN A 154 24.55 -8.21 2.94
CA GLN A 154 24.86 -8.15 4.38
C GLN A 154 23.61 -8.44 5.22
N PRO A 155 23.71 -9.13 6.36
CA PRO A 155 22.58 -9.31 7.25
C PRO A 155 22.16 -7.96 7.84
N SER A 156 20.94 -7.53 7.55
CA SER A 156 20.34 -6.35 8.18
C SER A 156 19.95 -6.70 9.63
N ILE A 157 20.24 -5.81 10.60
CA ILE A 157 19.82 -6.02 11.99
C ILE A 157 18.40 -5.48 12.14
N PHE A 158 17.41 -6.37 12.12
CA PHE A 158 16.01 -6.03 12.37
C PHE A 158 15.59 -6.42 13.79
N HIS A 159 14.71 -5.62 14.38
CA HIS A 159 14.17 -5.84 15.73
C HIS A 159 12.71 -6.29 15.64
N LEU A 160 12.47 -7.45 15.02
CA LEU A 160 11.11 -7.95 14.76
C LEU A 160 10.33 -8.31 16.04
N GLU A 161 11.04 -8.61 17.13
CA GLU A 161 10.45 -8.92 18.45
C GLU A 161 10.21 -7.67 19.31
N ASN A 162 10.51 -6.48 18.79
CA ASN A 162 10.20 -5.23 19.48
C ASN A 162 8.68 -5.06 19.57
N GLU A 163 8.15 -4.73 20.75
CA GLU A 163 6.72 -4.47 20.94
C GLU A 163 6.18 -3.36 20.03
N ALA A 164 7.03 -2.43 19.63
CA ALA A 164 6.70 -1.35 18.69
C ALA A 164 6.95 -1.72 17.21
N CYS A 165 7.30 -2.97 16.90
CA CYS A 165 7.38 -3.50 15.55
C CYS A 165 6.23 -4.50 15.34
N HIS A 166 5.33 -4.18 14.41
CA HIS A 166 4.11 -4.94 14.19
C HIS A 166 4.14 -5.62 12.84
N GLU A 167 3.86 -6.92 12.81
CA GLU A 167 3.63 -7.64 11.56
C GLU A 167 2.20 -7.38 11.07
N LEU A 168 2.08 -6.93 9.81
CA LEU A 168 0.79 -6.83 9.15
C LEU A 168 0.37 -8.22 8.67
N LYS A 169 -0.86 -8.62 9.04
CA LYS A 169 -1.42 -9.91 8.63
C LYS A 169 -1.50 -10.01 7.12
N GLY A 170 -0.85 -11.03 6.56
CA GLY A 170 -0.86 -11.28 5.13
C GLY A 170 -2.12 -11.94 4.59
N ILE A 171 -2.27 -11.89 3.27
CA ILE A 171 -3.35 -12.55 2.50
C ILE A 171 -2.86 -13.80 1.76
N PHE A 172 -3.80 -14.51 1.14
CA PHE A 172 -3.52 -15.51 0.12
C PHE A 172 -4.09 -15.00 -1.20
N ALA A 173 -3.25 -14.89 -2.23
CA ALA A 173 -3.63 -14.26 -3.49
C ALA A 173 -2.96 -14.93 -4.69
N GLU A 174 -3.48 -14.65 -5.88
CA GLU A 174 -2.89 -15.08 -7.15
C GLU A 174 -2.10 -13.92 -7.76
N ILE A 175 -1.01 -14.23 -8.47
CA ILE A 175 -0.21 -13.26 -9.22
C ILE A 175 0.05 -13.79 -10.63
N GLU A 176 0.17 -12.87 -11.59
CA GLU A 176 0.64 -13.21 -12.93
C GLU A 176 2.17 -13.48 -12.91
N PRO A 177 2.66 -14.44 -13.70
CA PRO A 177 4.06 -14.87 -13.69
C PRO A 177 5.05 -13.85 -14.25
#